data_AF-A0A6P2B523-F1
#
_entry.id   AF-A0A6P2B523-F1
#
_cell.length_a   1.000
_cell.length_b   1.000
_cell.length_c   1.000
_cell.angle_alpha   90.00
_cell.angle_beta   90.00
_cell.angle_gamma   90.00
#
_symmetry.space_group_name_H-M   'P 1'
#
loop_
_entity.id
_entity.type
_entity.pdbx_description
1 polymer ?
#
loop_
_entity_poly.entity_id
_entity_poly.type
_entity_poly.pdbx_seq_one_letter_code
_entity_poly.pdbx_strand_id
1 'polypeptide(L)'
;MSDDKTQDRIQRFEQAVDKRIKYLLNKRGDKAKRAKAAQWLGEAGAPRAIPALVEVHESGEKDRELMNAVTYALGQYRALEKAVGADKADSFEGALGDHPEVMERLRDIALKGKFGKRKSFGALWAVALILLVVMVGLGGYNASVLLADTDDPADEPELIVAPTETPAPTATEDGATAAPTPTETLTPTPTIAPEDIQPYVRQMTDAIRDITLPRGAVDTIEQNWIDWREAGRTQGCRDRTPAIPDDVFIPDNLLNEVEGLREVQIQVNVALSLLRQSWRLFEESCQAGAPVQPPEFVIDNVIATMQNAIDSARTQIRDLQARVQ
;
A
#
# COMPACT_ATOMS: atom_id res chain seq x y z
N MET A 1 6.32 -15.19 -24.52
CA MET A 1 5.36 -16.29 -24.26
C MET A 1 5.09 -16.52 -22.77
N SER A 2 5.87 -15.92 -21.86
CA SER A 2 5.58 -15.88 -20.41
C SER A 2 4.54 -14.80 -20.04
N ASP A 3 4.45 -13.73 -20.84
CA ASP A 3 3.66 -12.54 -20.51
C ASP A 3 2.15 -12.76 -20.69
N ASP A 4 1.75 -13.50 -21.73
CA ASP A 4 0.35 -13.86 -22.00
C ASP A 4 -0.30 -14.66 -20.84
N LYS A 5 0.44 -15.64 -20.30
CA LYS A 5 -0.02 -16.41 -19.13
C LYS A 5 -0.11 -15.56 -17.86
N THR A 6 0.71 -14.53 -17.74
CA THR A 6 0.68 -13.63 -16.58
C THR A 6 -0.53 -12.71 -16.64
N GLN A 7 -0.82 -12.14 -17.82
CA GLN A 7 -1.99 -11.30 -18.06
C GLN A 7 -3.31 -12.06 -17.83
N ASP A 8 -3.44 -13.28 -18.36
CA ASP A 8 -4.63 -14.13 -18.13
C ASP A 8 -4.85 -14.42 -16.63
N ARG A 9 -3.78 -14.64 -15.85
CA ARG A 9 -3.89 -14.87 -14.41
C ARG A 9 -4.31 -13.63 -13.65
N ILE A 10 -3.77 -12.46 -14.01
CA ILE A 10 -4.18 -11.17 -13.44
C ILE A 10 -5.66 -10.93 -13.72
N GLN A 11 -6.09 -11.13 -14.96
CA GLN A 11 -7.48 -10.94 -15.35
C GLN A 11 -8.44 -11.87 -14.57
N ARG A 12 -8.06 -13.14 -14.38
CA ARG A 12 -8.85 -14.08 -13.57
C ARG A 12 -8.91 -13.68 -12.10
N PHE A 13 -7.83 -13.15 -11.56
CA PHE A 13 -7.79 -12.62 -10.21
C PHE A 13 -8.73 -11.42 -10.05
N GLU A 14 -8.67 -10.44 -10.95
CA GLU A 14 -9.56 -9.28 -10.95
C GLU A 14 -11.03 -9.68 -11.05
N GLN A 15 -11.37 -10.61 -11.96
CA GLN A 15 -12.73 -11.15 -12.06
C GLN A 15 -13.18 -11.86 -10.76
N ALA A 16 -12.25 -12.55 -10.10
CA ALA A 16 -12.49 -13.20 -8.82
C ALA A 16 -12.74 -12.20 -7.68
N VAL A 17 -12.06 -11.04 -7.70
CA VAL A 17 -12.28 -9.92 -6.79
C VAL A 17 -13.66 -9.31 -7.04
N ASP A 18 -13.97 -8.91 -8.27
CA ASP A 18 -15.25 -8.28 -8.64
C ASP A 18 -16.46 -9.16 -8.26
N LYS A 19 -16.36 -10.47 -8.54
CA LYS A 19 -17.40 -11.43 -8.18
C LYS A 19 -17.67 -11.48 -6.67
N ARG A 20 -16.62 -11.38 -5.85
CA ARG A 20 -16.73 -11.44 -4.39
C ARG A 20 -17.19 -10.12 -3.79
N ILE A 21 -16.77 -8.99 -4.35
CA ILE A 21 -17.35 -7.67 -4.03
C ILE A 21 -18.86 -7.71 -4.28
N LYS A 22 -19.30 -8.26 -5.42
CA LYS A 22 -20.73 -8.41 -5.72
C LYS A 22 -21.46 -9.32 -4.72
N TYR A 23 -20.83 -10.40 -4.26
CA TYR A 23 -21.42 -11.22 -3.21
C TYR A 23 -21.52 -10.46 -1.89
N LEU A 24 -20.45 -9.79 -1.47
CA LEU A 24 -20.36 -9.02 -0.24
C LEU A 24 -21.47 -7.94 -0.14
N LEU A 25 -21.67 -7.18 -1.22
CA LEU A 25 -22.63 -6.07 -1.29
C LEU A 25 -24.09 -6.53 -1.49
N ASN A 26 -24.33 -7.80 -1.83
CA ASN A 26 -25.69 -8.29 -1.98
C ASN A 26 -26.37 -8.50 -0.61
N LYS A 27 -27.03 -7.45 -0.10
CA LYS A 27 -27.70 -7.45 1.21
C LYS A 27 -28.76 -8.55 1.39
N ARG A 28 -29.40 -8.99 0.29
CA ARG A 28 -30.41 -10.07 0.30
C ARG A 28 -29.80 -11.45 0.10
N GLY A 29 -28.48 -11.53 -0.11
CA GLY A 29 -27.77 -12.76 -0.34
C GLY A 29 -27.56 -13.61 0.91
N ASP A 30 -27.07 -14.81 0.70
CA ASP A 30 -26.64 -15.73 1.75
C ASP A 30 -25.53 -15.09 2.60
N LYS A 31 -25.78 -14.97 3.91
CA LYS A 31 -24.89 -14.31 4.87
C LYS A 31 -23.54 -15.01 5.00
N ALA A 32 -23.53 -16.34 5.00
CA ALA A 32 -22.29 -17.12 5.07
C ALA A 32 -21.45 -16.93 3.81
N LYS A 33 -22.08 -16.79 2.63
CA LYS A 33 -21.36 -16.45 1.39
C LYS A 33 -20.77 -15.05 1.43
N ARG A 34 -21.48 -14.07 2.01
CA ARG A 34 -20.97 -12.71 2.22
C ARG A 34 -19.76 -12.70 3.15
N ALA A 35 -19.84 -13.40 4.28
CA ALA A 35 -18.74 -13.51 5.24
C ALA A 35 -17.50 -14.16 4.59
N LYS A 36 -17.67 -15.26 3.85
CA LYS A 36 -16.58 -15.90 3.09
C LYS A 36 -16.00 -14.99 2.01
N ALA A 37 -16.83 -14.17 1.35
CA ALA A 37 -16.36 -13.20 0.38
C ALA A 37 -15.50 -12.11 1.05
N ALA A 38 -15.97 -11.53 2.15
CA ALA A 38 -15.20 -10.54 2.92
C ALA A 38 -13.85 -11.10 3.37
N GLN A 39 -13.85 -12.29 3.97
CA GLN A 39 -12.64 -12.94 4.44
C GLN A 39 -11.64 -13.18 3.30
N TRP A 40 -12.12 -13.73 2.17
CA TRP A 40 -11.26 -13.95 1.01
C TRP A 40 -10.68 -12.65 0.46
N LEU A 41 -11.46 -11.56 0.41
CA LEU A 41 -11.00 -10.28 -0.09
C LEU A 41 -9.84 -9.73 0.76
N GLY A 42 -9.96 -9.81 2.09
CA GLY A 42 -8.88 -9.46 3.02
C GLY A 42 -7.64 -10.34 2.88
N GLU A 43 -7.80 -11.66 2.77
CA GLU A 43 -6.68 -12.61 2.60
C GLU A 43 -6.00 -12.47 1.23
N ALA A 44 -6.75 -12.06 0.20
CA ALA A 44 -6.23 -11.80 -1.13
C ALA A 44 -5.50 -10.46 -1.23
N GLY A 45 -5.64 -9.58 -0.23
CA GLY A 45 -5.01 -8.26 -0.22
C GLY A 45 -5.44 -7.35 -1.36
N ALA A 46 -6.65 -7.52 -1.90
CA ALA A 46 -7.12 -6.79 -3.09
C ALA A 46 -7.55 -5.35 -2.72
N PRO A 47 -6.79 -4.28 -3.05
CA PRO A 47 -7.06 -2.93 -2.55
C PRO A 47 -8.41 -2.37 -3.02
N ARG A 48 -8.83 -2.74 -4.25
CA ARG A 48 -10.14 -2.39 -4.83
C ARG A 48 -11.34 -2.84 -3.98
N ALA A 49 -11.16 -3.79 -3.06
CA ALA A 49 -12.22 -4.27 -2.18
C ALA A 49 -12.44 -3.41 -0.93
N ILE A 50 -11.50 -2.52 -0.59
CA ILE A 50 -11.54 -1.70 0.63
C ILE A 50 -12.82 -0.87 0.71
N PRO A 51 -13.24 -0.11 -0.33
CA PRO A 51 -14.46 0.70 -0.24
C PRO A 51 -15.72 -0.13 0.04
N ALA A 52 -15.83 -1.32 -0.56
CA ALA A 52 -16.97 -2.21 -0.35
C ALA A 52 -16.98 -2.83 1.06
N LEU A 53 -15.80 -3.13 1.63
CA LEU A 53 -15.68 -3.61 3.01
C LEU A 53 -16.05 -2.51 4.01
N VAL A 54 -15.60 -1.27 3.78
CA VAL A 54 -15.97 -0.10 4.59
C VAL A 54 -17.47 0.15 4.52
N GLU A 55 -18.07 0.12 3.32
CA GLU A 55 -19.52 0.27 3.15
C GLU A 55 -20.30 -0.75 4.00
N VAL A 56 -19.93 -2.03 3.95
CA VAL A 56 -20.60 -3.06 4.78
C VAL A 56 -20.38 -2.81 6.26
N HIS A 57 -19.17 -2.39 6.66
CA HIS A 57 -18.85 -2.08 8.05
C HIS A 57 -19.72 -0.95 8.61
N GLU A 58 -19.95 0.10 7.82
CA GLU A 58 -20.72 1.29 8.20
C GLU A 58 -22.24 1.11 8.02
N SER A 59 -22.68 0.12 7.23
CA SER A 59 -24.09 -0.10 6.90
C SER A 59 -25.00 -0.50 8.07
N GLY A 60 -24.46 -0.71 9.28
CA GLY A 60 -25.22 -1.17 10.44
C GLY A 60 -25.67 -2.63 10.35
N GLU A 61 -24.93 -3.45 9.59
CA GLU A 61 -25.19 -4.89 9.43
C GLU A 61 -25.16 -5.62 10.79
N LYS A 62 -26.19 -6.46 11.04
CA LYS A 62 -26.35 -7.15 12.33
C LYS A 62 -25.75 -8.55 12.35
N ASP A 63 -25.37 -9.07 11.19
CA ASP A 63 -24.78 -10.39 11.10
C ASP A 63 -23.36 -10.41 11.68
N ARG A 64 -23.19 -11.09 12.82
CA ARG A 64 -21.93 -11.12 13.56
C ARG A 64 -20.80 -11.81 12.78
N GLU A 65 -21.12 -12.86 12.02
CA GLU A 65 -20.10 -13.61 11.27
C GLU A 65 -19.55 -12.75 10.13
N LEU A 66 -20.44 -12.11 9.37
CA LEU A 66 -20.06 -11.16 8.33
C LEU A 66 -19.26 -9.99 8.90
N MET A 67 -19.71 -9.36 9.98
CA MET A 67 -19.00 -8.22 10.57
C MET A 67 -17.61 -8.61 11.08
N ASN A 68 -17.46 -9.78 11.71
CA ASN A 68 -16.14 -10.29 12.11
C ASN A 68 -15.22 -10.50 10.91
N ALA A 69 -15.75 -11.03 9.80
CA ALA A 69 -14.97 -11.23 8.57
C ALA A 69 -14.57 -9.91 7.91
N VAL A 70 -15.46 -8.92 7.91
CA VAL A 70 -15.19 -7.57 7.39
C VAL A 70 -14.13 -6.86 8.24
N THR A 71 -14.28 -6.86 9.57
CA THR A 71 -13.28 -6.27 10.48
C THR A 71 -11.94 -6.97 10.38
N TYR A 72 -11.92 -8.30 10.25
CA TYR A 72 -10.69 -9.05 9.99
C TYR A 72 -10.03 -8.62 8.68
N ALA A 73 -10.80 -8.51 7.59
CA ALA A 73 -10.30 -8.11 6.29
C ALA A 73 -9.69 -6.69 6.34
N LEU A 74 -10.40 -5.71 6.91
CA LEU A 74 -9.88 -4.35 7.12
C LEU A 74 -8.60 -4.35 7.98
N GLY A 75 -8.52 -5.23 8.98
CA GLY A 75 -7.32 -5.44 9.77
C GLY A 75 -6.13 -5.97 8.95
N GLN A 76 -6.35 -6.85 7.97
CA GLN A 76 -5.30 -7.31 7.06
C GLN A 76 -4.76 -6.16 6.20
N TYR A 77 -5.63 -5.28 5.69
CA TYR A 77 -5.18 -4.10 4.94
C TYR A 77 -4.39 -3.13 5.80
N ARG A 78 -4.79 -2.91 7.06
CA ARG A 78 -4.04 -2.06 8.00
C ARG A 78 -2.69 -2.69 8.41
N ALA A 79 -2.65 -4.01 8.58
CA ALA A 79 -1.41 -4.72 8.84
C ALA A 79 -0.48 -4.67 7.63
N LEU A 80 -1.03 -4.78 6.42
CA LEU A 80 -0.30 -4.60 5.17
C LEU A 80 0.23 -3.16 5.06
N GLU A 81 -0.62 -2.15 5.29
CA GLU A 81 -0.23 -0.74 5.35
C GLU A 81 0.91 -0.49 6.35
N LYS A 82 0.84 -1.10 7.54
CA LYS A 82 1.92 -1.00 8.53
C LYS A 82 3.20 -1.74 8.11
N ALA A 83 3.07 -2.90 7.49
CA ALA A 83 4.22 -3.67 6.98
C ALA A 83 4.90 -2.97 5.80
N VAL A 84 4.11 -2.23 5.02
CA VAL A 84 4.53 -1.42 3.88
C VAL A 84 5.07 -0.06 4.37
N GLY A 85 4.53 0.53 5.45
CA GLY A 85 4.78 1.93 5.83
C GLY A 85 5.28 2.20 7.25
N ALA A 86 5.92 1.26 7.97
CA ALA A 86 6.44 1.55 9.32
C ALA A 86 7.86 2.14 9.37
N ASP A 87 8.64 2.12 8.28
CA ASP A 87 9.99 2.73 8.27
C ASP A 87 10.13 3.99 7.41
N LYS A 88 9.14 4.31 6.57
CA LYS A 88 9.03 5.60 5.88
C LYS A 88 7.56 5.94 5.72
N ALA A 89 7.09 6.86 6.55
CA ALA A 89 5.80 7.48 6.35
C ALA A 89 5.89 8.29 5.05
N ASP A 90 5.39 7.75 3.94
CA ASP A 90 4.86 8.47 2.77
C ASP A 90 4.24 7.46 1.77
N SER A 91 2.92 7.21 1.93
CA SER A 91 1.98 6.53 1.01
C SER A 91 2.16 5.03 0.69
N PHE A 92 1.02 4.32 0.66
CA PHE A 92 0.87 2.88 0.37
C PHE A 92 1.43 2.45 -1.00
N GLU A 93 1.33 3.30 -2.02
CA GLU A 93 1.92 3.04 -3.36
C GLU A 93 3.45 3.13 -3.37
N GLY A 94 4.07 4.04 -2.59
CA GLY A 94 5.52 4.27 -2.60
C GLY A 94 6.32 3.10 -2.02
N ALA A 95 5.78 2.38 -1.04
CA ALA A 95 6.47 1.28 -0.39
C ALA A 95 6.24 -0.10 -1.05
N LEU A 96 5.36 -0.20 -2.06
CA LEU A 96 5.32 -1.39 -2.93
C LEU A 96 6.46 -1.41 -3.97
N GLY A 97 7.12 -0.27 -4.22
CA GLY A 97 8.22 -0.14 -5.18
C GLY A 97 9.58 -0.68 -4.69
N ASP A 98 9.86 -0.62 -3.39
CA ASP A 98 11.21 -0.86 -2.83
C ASP A 98 11.47 -2.31 -2.34
N HIS A 99 10.48 -3.20 -2.44
CA HIS A 99 10.59 -4.59 -1.95
C HIS A 99 10.12 -5.63 -2.99
N PRO A 100 10.96 -5.99 -3.98
CA PRO A 100 10.62 -6.98 -5.00
C PRO A 100 10.25 -8.34 -4.41
N GLU A 101 10.79 -8.72 -3.24
CA GLU A 101 10.42 -9.96 -2.53
C GLU A 101 8.98 -9.95 -1.99
N VAL A 102 8.45 -8.79 -1.57
CA VAL A 102 7.08 -8.69 -1.06
C VAL A 102 6.09 -8.80 -2.20
N MET A 103 6.38 -8.15 -3.33
CA MET A 103 5.59 -8.32 -4.55
C MET A 103 5.72 -9.75 -5.10
N GLU A 104 6.88 -10.39 -5.01
CA GLU A 104 7.03 -11.80 -5.38
C GLU A 104 6.22 -12.72 -4.45
N ARG A 105 6.19 -12.48 -3.13
CA ARG A 105 5.40 -13.29 -2.17
C ARG A 105 3.91 -13.03 -2.27
N LEU A 106 3.46 -11.78 -2.44
CA LEU A 106 2.05 -11.45 -2.68
C LEU A 106 1.59 -12.02 -4.02
N ARG A 107 2.44 -11.94 -5.05
CA ARG A 107 2.26 -12.63 -6.32
C ARG A 107 2.24 -14.15 -6.09
N ASP A 108 3.11 -14.75 -5.30
CA ASP A 108 3.12 -16.20 -5.07
C ASP A 108 1.91 -16.68 -4.27
N ILE A 109 1.42 -15.89 -3.31
CA ILE A 109 0.23 -16.19 -2.52
C ILE A 109 -1.03 -16.05 -3.38
N ALA A 110 -1.14 -14.95 -4.14
CA ALA A 110 -2.26 -14.73 -5.06
C ALA A 110 -2.25 -15.70 -6.27
N LEU A 111 -1.06 -16.05 -6.78
CA LEU A 111 -0.89 -16.84 -8.00
C LEU A 111 -0.72 -18.35 -7.77
N LYS A 112 -0.11 -18.81 -6.67
CA LYS A 112 -0.01 -20.26 -6.33
C LYS A 112 -1.16 -20.74 -5.44
N GLY A 113 -2.04 -19.84 -4.96
CA GLY A 113 -3.25 -20.20 -4.20
C GLY A 113 -2.97 -20.94 -2.89
N LYS A 114 -1.75 -20.84 -2.37
CA LYS A 114 -1.27 -21.58 -1.20
C LYS A 114 -1.51 -20.74 0.05
N PHE A 115 -2.78 -20.50 0.37
CA PHE A 115 -3.17 -19.94 1.66
C PHE A 115 -2.64 -20.87 2.76
N GLY A 116 -1.88 -20.33 3.71
CA GLY A 116 -1.28 -21.12 4.79
C GLY A 116 -2.33 -22.02 5.45
N LYS A 117 -2.05 -23.33 5.58
CA LYS A 117 -2.95 -24.26 6.28
C LYS A 117 -3.18 -23.72 7.68
N ARG A 118 -4.44 -23.35 7.99
CA ARG A 118 -4.85 -22.99 9.36
C ARG A 118 -4.41 -24.08 10.31
N LYS A 119 -3.53 -23.75 11.26
CA LYS A 119 -3.22 -24.63 12.40
C LYS A 119 -4.53 -24.79 13.17
N SER A 120 -5.05 -26.01 13.23
CA SER A 120 -6.35 -26.31 13.85
C SER A 120 -6.34 -25.84 15.31
N PHE A 121 -7.40 -25.13 15.70
CA PHE A 121 -7.60 -24.45 16.98
C PHE A 121 -7.49 -25.34 18.24
N GLY A 122 -7.40 -26.67 18.08
CA GLY A 122 -7.27 -27.63 19.19
C GLY A 122 -5.93 -27.56 19.95
N ALA A 123 -4.85 -27.14 19.31
CA ALA A 123 -3.53 -27.08 19.97
C ALA A 123 -3.44 -25.95 21.02
N LEU A 124 -4.20 -24.86 20.83
CA LEU A 124 -4.25 -23.74 21.76
C LEU A 124 -5.00 -24.07 23.06
N TRP A 125 -6.04 -24.92 22.98
CA TRP A 125 -6.78 -25.36 24.16
C TRP A 125 -5.96 -26.26 25.09
N ALA A 126 -5.06 -27.09 24.54
CA ALA A 126 -4.17 -27.92 25.33
C ALA A 126 -3.16 -27.07 26.14
N VAL A 127 -2.62 -26.00 25.54
CA VAL A 127 -1.70 -25.08 26.22
C VAL A 127 -2.42 -24.27 27.31
N ALA A 128 -3.65 -23.83 27.05
CA ALA A 128 -4.45 -23.12 28.05
C ALA A 128 -4.78 -23.99 29.27
N LEU A 129 -5.06 -25.28 29.07
CA LEU A 129 -5.28 -26.25 30.16
C LEU A 129 -4.03 -26.46 31.01
N ILE A 130 -2.85 -26.59 30.37
CA ILE A 130 -1.58 -26.74 31.08
C ILE A 130 -1.27 -25.49 31.92
N LEU A 131 -1.48 -24.29 31.37
CA LEU A 131 -1.29 -23.03 32.09
C LEU A 131 -2.25 -22.88 33.28
N LEU A 132 -3.51 -23.32 33.13
CA LEU A 132 -4.49 -23.27 34.22
C LEU A 132 -4.11 -24.19 35.38
N VAL A 133 -3.60 -25.40 35.09
CA VAL A 133 -3.10 -26.33 36.12
C VAL A 133 -1.89 -25.74 36.86
N VAL A 134 -0.97 -25.08 36.15
CA VAL A 134 0.19 -24.39 36.77
C VAL A 134 -0.26 -23.23 37.66
N MET A 135 -1.26 -22.45 37.22
CA MET A 135 -1.75 -21.31 37.99
C MET A 135 -2.45 -21.73 39.29
N VAL A 136 -3.22 -22.82 39.27
CA VAL A 136 -3.86 -23.38 40.48
C VAL A 136 -2.82 -23.96 41.44
N GLY A 137 -1.77 -24.60 40.92
CA GLY A 137 -0.66 -25.10 41.74
C GLY A 137 0.11 -23.98 42.45
N LEU A 138 0.35 -22.85 41.77
CA LEU A 138 1.02 -21.68 42.35
C LEU A 138 0.11 -20.88 43.30
N GLY A 139 -1.19 -20.78 43.00
CA GLY A 139 -2.17 -20.10 43.85
C GLY A 139 -2.38 -20.79 45.20
N GLY A 140 -2.30 -22.11 45.26
CA GLY A 140 -2.37 -22.86 46.52
C GLY A 140 -1.17 -22.65 47.45
N TYR A 141 -0.01 -22.27 46.90
CA TYR A 141 1.22 -22.10 47.68
C TYR A 141 1.29 -20.74 48.40
N ASN A 142 0.69 -19.69 47.84
CA ASN A 142 0.75 -18.31 48.37
C ASN A 142 -0.29 -17.97 49.44
N ALA A 143 -1.30 -18.80 49.67
CA ALA A 143 -2.31 -18.55 50.71
C ALA A 143 -1.77 -18.68 52.15
N SER A 144 -0.54 -19.21 52.32
CA SER A 144 0.08 -19.42 53.64
C SER A 144 0.92 -18.24 54.16
N VAL A 145 1.17 -17.21 53.33
CA VAL A 145 2.14 -16.13 53.66
C VAL A 145 1.47 -14.76 53.87
N LEU A 146 0.18 -14.62 53.58
CA LEU A 146 -0.51 -13.31 53.57
C LEU A 146 -1.33 -12.98 54.83
N LEU A 147 -0.86 -13.41 56.00
CA LEU A 147 -1.41 -13.02 57.32
C LEU A 147 -0.28 -12.58 58.27
N ALA A 148 0.36 -11.46 57.94
CA ALA A 148 1.16 -10.61 58.83
C ALA A 148 1.18 -9.21 58.17
N ASP A 149 0.21 -8.33 58.43
CA ASP A 149 0.04 -7.42 59.57
C ASP A 149 0.83 -6.09 59.44
N THR A 150 0.14 -5.01 59.82
CA THR A 150 0.55 -3.62 60.12
C THR A 150 0.86 -2.58 59.02
N ASP A 151 -0.08 -1.63 58.90
CA ASP A 151 0.04 -0.16 59.09
C ASP A 151 1.36 0.58 58.79
N ASP A 152 1.30 1.60 57.91
CA ASP A 152 1.47 3.05 58.20
C ASP A 152 1.60 3.84 56.86
N PRO A 153 1.06 5.07 56.71
CA PRO A 153 1.17 5.88 55.49
C PRO A 153 2.22 6.99 55.58
N ALA A 154 2.57 7.50 54.39
CA ALA A 154 3.39 8.68 54.10
C ALA A 154 4.90 8.42 54.00
N ASP A 155 5.39 8.31 52.77
CA ASP A 155 6.53 9.09 52.30
C ASP A 155 6.58 9.05 50.77
N GLU A 156 6.71 10.22 50.14
CA GLU A 156 7.13 10.36 48.74
C GLU A 156 8.55 9.80 48.59
N PRO A 157 8.88 9.24 47.42
CA PRO A 157 10.22 9.50 46.89
C PRO A 157 10.24 9.95 45.44
N GLU A 158 11.06 10.97 45.23
CA GLU A 158 11.63 11.42 43.97
C GLU A 158 12.13 10.24 43.10
N LEU A 159 11.70 10.21 41.84
CA LEU A 159 12.19 9.25 40.87
C LEU A 159 13.52 9.73 40.26
N ILE A 160 14.63 9.32 40.88
CA ILE A 160 15.96 9.40 40.29
C ILE A 160 16.07 8.31 39.21
N VAL A 161 16.04 8.71 37.94
CA VAL A 161 16.28 7.81 36.80
C VAL A 161 17.80 7.61 36.66
N ALA A 162 18.28 6.42 37.01
CA ALA A 162 19.65 5.99 36.73
C ALA A 162 19.81 5.64 35.24
N PRO A 163 20.97 5.94 34.61
CA PRO A 163 21.27 5.53 33.25
C PRO A 163 21.49 4.01 33.18
N THR A 164 20.80 3.36 32.24
CA THR A 164 21.00 1.94 31.90
C THR A 164 22.22 1.83 30.99
N GLU A 165 23.22 1.06 31.42
CA GLU A 165 24.42 0.80 30.62
C GLU A 165 24.10 -0.11 29.42
N THR A 166 24.54 0.36 28.26
CA THR A 166 24.60 -0.37 26.98
C THR A 166 25.63 -1.50 27.07
N PRO A 167 25.27 -2.78 26.81
CA PRO A 167 26.26 -3.84 26.76
C PRO A 167 27.18 -3.70 25.54
N ALA A 168 28.48 -3.80 25.78
CA ALA A 168 29.54 -3.79 24.78
C ALA A 168 29.49 -5.05 23.89
N PRO A 169 29.83 -4.95 22.59
CA PRO A 169 29.92 -6.12 21.71
C PRO A 169 31.13 -6.98 22.07
N THR A 170 30.88 -8.26 22.34
CA THR A 170 31.89 -9.31 22.45
C THR A 170 32.50 -9.58 21.07
N ALA A 171 33.81 -9.34 20.96
CA ALA A 171 34.60 -9.81 19.82
C ALA A 171 34.78 -11.33 19.92
N THR A 172 34.32 -12.05 18.89
CA THR A 172 34.68 -13.44 18.65
C THR A 172 35.67 -13.47 17.49
N GLU A 173 36.95 -13.64 17.83
CA GLU A 173 37.93 -14.19 16.90
C GLU A 173 37.66 -15.69 16.78
N ASP A 174 37.46 -16.19 15.56
CA ASP A 174 37.91 -17.54 15.25
C ASP A 174 38.33 -17.64 13.79
N GLY A 175 39.57 -18.10 13.61
CA GLY A 175 40.24 -18.18 12.32
C GLY A 175 39.79 -19.41 11.56
N ALA A 176 39.11 -19.20 10.44
CA ALA A 176 38.94 -20.20 9.40
C ALA A 176 39.65 -19.71 8.12
N THR A 177 40.77 -20.37 7.79
CA THR A 177 41.46 -20.22 6.52
C THR A 177 40.50 -20.61 5.39
N ALA A 178 39.93 -19.61 4.71
CA ALA A 178 39.08 -19.80 3.55
C ALA A 178 39.92 -20.32 2.36
N ALA A 179 39.47 -21.41 1.76
CA ALA A 179 39.94 -21.86 0.46
C ALA A 179 39.70 -20.75 -0.60
N PRO A 180 40.54 -20.65 -1.65
CA PRO A 180 40.38 -19.63 -2.68
C PRO A 180 39.03 -19.80 -3.37
N THR A 181 38.11 -18.88 -3.10
CA THR A 181 36.85 -18.73 -3.85
C THR A 181 37.19 -18.52 -5.32
N PRO A 182 36.60 -19.29 -6.26
CA PRO A 182 36.84 -19.07 -7.68
C PRO A 182 36.44 -17.63 -8.03
N THR A 183 37.38 -16.88 -8.59
CA THR A 183 37.15 -15.56 -9.16
C THR A 183 36.06 -15.69 -10.22
N GLU A 184 34.83 -15.28 -9.89
CA GLU A 184 33.75 -15.21 -10.86
C GLU A 184 34.19 -14.24 -11.96
N THR A 185 34.29 -14.78 -13.18
CA THR A 185 34.52 -13.97 -14.37
C THR A 185 33.26 -13.14 -14.57
N LEU A 186 33.32 -11.87 -14.18
CA LEU A 186 32.26 -10.90 -14.41
C LEU A 186 31.96 -10.89 -15.91
N THR A 187 30.83 -11.49 -16.28
CA THR A 187 30.31 -11.34 -17.63
C THR A 187 29.93 -9.88 -17.75
N PRO A 188 30.44 -9.12 -18.74
CA PRO A 188 30.16 -7.69 -18.84
C PRO A 188 28.64 -7.53 -18.94
N THR A 189 28.07 -6.78 -17.99
CA THR A 189 26.66 -6.39 -18.04
C THR A 189 26.40 -5.75 -19.41
N PRO A 190 25.43 -6.24 -20.18
CA PRO A 190 25.13 -5.66 -21.49
C PRO A 190 24.85 -4.17 -21.31
N THR A 191 25.73 -3.33 -21.86
CA THR A 191 25.58 -1.88 -21.86
C THR A 191 24.55 -1.50 -22.91
N ILE A 192 23.33 -1.15 -22.50
CA ILE A 192 22.38 -0.51 -23.41
C ILE A 192 22.97 0.82 -23.85
N ALA A 193 22.86 1.13 -25.14
CA ALA A 193 23.33 2.39 -25.66
C ALA A 193 22.41 3.54 -25.17
N PRO A 194 22.98 4.66 -24.69
CA PRO A 194 22.25 5.88 -24.35
C PRO A 194 21.16 6.28 -25.36
N GLU A 195 21.44 6.11 -26.66
CA GLU A 195 20.52 6.44 -27.75
C GLU A 195 19.17 5.72 -27.70
N ASP A 196 19.09 4.53 -27.10
CA ASP A 196 17.86 3.74 -27.04
C ASP A 196 16.88 4.26 -25.97
N ILE A 197 17.39 4.92 -24.92
CA ILE A 197 16.59 5.36 -23.75
C ILE A 197 16.15 6.83 -23.88
N GLN A 198 16.96 7.66 -24.54
CA GLN A 198 16.75 9.10 -24.67
C GLN A 198 15.36 9.51 -25.21
N PRO A 199 14.76 8.83 -26.22
CA PRO A 199 13.42 9.16 -26.70
C PRO A 199 12.35 9.05 -25.61
N TYR A 200 12.42 8.01 -24.76
CA TYR A 200 11.43 7.77 -23.69
C TYR A 200 11.59 8.74 -22.54
N VAL A 201 12.84 9.03 -22.13
CA VAL A 201 13.11 10.05 -21.11
C VAL A 201 12.62 11.42 -21.54
N ARG A 202 12.82 11.78 -22.82
CA ARG A 202 12.27 13.01 -23.39
C ARG A 202 10.74 13.00 -23.37
N GLN A 203 10.11 11.91 -23.82
CA GLN A 203 8.65 11.78 -23.82
C GLN A 203 8.05 11.96 -22.41
N MET A 204 8.64 11.33 -21.39
CA MET A 204 8.19 11.49 -19.99
C MET A 204 8.40 12.92 -19.47
N THR A 205 9.53 13.54 -19.81
CA THR A 205 9.83 14.93 -19.43
C THR A 205 8.85 15.90 -20.09
N ASP A 206 8.55 15.72 -21.37
CA ASP A 206 7.59 16.53 -22.11
C ASP A 206 6.17 16.35 -21.53
N ALA A 207 5.76 15.11 -21.22
CA ALA A 207 4.45 14.85 -20.61
C ALA A 207 4.30 15.55 -19.24
N ILE A 208 5.31 15.45 -18.36
CA ILE A 208 5.31 16.15 -17.07
C ILE A 208 5.28 17.66 -17.28
N ARG A 209 6.13 18.18 -18.17
CA ARG A 209 6.19 19.62 -18.45
C ARG A 209 4.83 20.12 -18.91
N ASP A 210 4.22 19.47 -19.89
CA ASP A 210 2.98 19.93 -20.51
C ASP A 210 1.82 20.03 -19.50
N ILE A 211 1.74 19.11 -18.53
CA ILE A 211 0.71 19.17 -17.47
C ILE A 211 1.05 20.14 -16.33
N THR A 212 2.33 20.50 -16.15
CA THR A 212 2.82 21.36 -15.05
C THR A 212 3.30 22.76 -15.48
N LEU A 213 3.11 23.13 -16.75
CA LEU A 213 3.32 24.50 -17.19
C LEU A 213 2.44 25.46 -16.36
N PRO A 214 2.84 26.73 -16.19
CA PRO A 214 1.96 27.72 -15.58
C PRO A 214 0.62 27.80 -16.31
N ARG A 215 -0.49 27.63 -15.60
CA ARG A 215 -1.85 27.46 -16.19
C ARG A 215 -1.98 26.18 -17.02
N GLY A 216 -1.18 25.19 -16.69
CA GLY A 216 -1.26 23.84 -17.20
C GLY A 216 -2.46 23.11 -16.63
N ALA A 217 -2.62 21.85 -17.02
CA ALA A 217 -3.77 21.05 -16.63
C ALA A 217 -3.87 20.84 -15.10
N VAL A 218 -2.74 20.75 -14.40
CA VAL A 218 -2.68 20.61 -12.93
C VAL A 218 -3.10 21.90 -12.23
N ASP A 219 -2.43 23.02 -12.51
CA ASP A 219 -2.76 24.31 -11.89
C ASP A 219 -4.22 24.71 -12.14
N THR A 220 -4.71 24.49 -13.36
CA THR A 220 -6.06 24.89 -13.75
C THR A 220 -7.11 24.08 -13.00
N ILE A 221 -6.92 22.77 -12.83
CA ILE A 221 -7.89 21.94 -12.12
C ILE A 221 -7.90 22.26 -10.62
N GLU A 222 -6.74 22.52 -10.04
CA GLU A 222 -6.62 22.94 -8.64
C GLU A 222 -7.34 24.27 -8.39
N GLN A 223 -7.08 25.29 -9.23
CA GLN A 223 -7.76 26.58 -9.11
C GLN A 223 -9.27 26.44 -9.29
N ASN A 224 -9.72 25.64 -10.25
CA ASN A 224 -11.14 25.42 -10.50
C ASN A 224 -11.86 24.81 -9.28
N TRP A 225 -11.22 23.87 -8.59
CA TRP A 225 -11.75 23.28 -7.36
C TRP A 225 -11.74 24.26 -6.20
N ILE A 226 -10.69 25.07 -6.05
CA ILE A 226 -10.62 26.16 -5.05
C ILE A 226 -11.77 27.14 -5.27
N ASP A 227 -11.93 27.66 -6.48
CA ASP A 227 -12.99 28.60 -6.84
C ASP A 227 -14.38 28.01 -6.56
N TRP A 228 -14.59 26.74 -6.92
CA TRP A 228 -15.85 26.06 -6.66
C TRP A 228 -16.14 25.94 -5.16
N ARG A 229 -15.14 25.56 -4.36
CA ARG A 229 -15.26 25.42 -2.89
C ARG A 229 -15.58 26.76 -2.22
N GLU A 230 -14.94 27.83 -2.65
CA GLU A 230 -15.11 29.16 -2.04
C GLU A 230 -16.38 29.88 -2.52
N ALA A 231 -16.68 29.81 -3.81
CA ALA A 231 -17.77 30.59 -4.42
C ALA A 231 -19.02 29.77 -4.77
N GLY A 232 -18.98 28.44 -4.63
CA GLY A 232 -20.04 27.52 -5.06
C GLY A 232 -20.20 27.41 -6.58
N ARG A 233 -19.33 28.08 -7.33
CA ARG A 233 -19.32 28.13 -8.80
C ARG A 233 -17.92 28.52 -9.26
N THR A 234 -17.53 28.08 -10.44
CA THR A 234 -16.27 28.50 -11.09
C THR A 234 -16.51 28.82 -12.57
N GLN A 235 -15.66 29.69 -13.13
CA GLN A 235 -15.64 29.91 -14.58
C GLN A 235 -15.15 28.67 -15.34
N GLY A 236 -14.35 27.81 -14.67
CA GLY A 236 -13.80 26.58 -15.23
C GLY A 236 -14.83 25.62 -15.85
N CYS A 237 -16.10 25.68 -15.43
CA CYS A 237 -17.16 24.87 -16.04
C CYS A 237 -17.55 25.28 -17.46
N ARG A 238 -17.12 26.44 -17.92
CA ARG A 238 -17.30 26.92 -19.30
C ARG A 238 -16.00 26.84 -20.11
N ASP A 239 -14.89 26.62 -19.44
CA ASP A 239 -13.59 26.53 -20.06
C ASP A 239 -13.42 25.16 -20.72
N ARG A 240 -12.60 25.11 -21.77
CA ARG A 240 -12.28 23.86 -22.43
C ARG A 240 -11.27 23.09 -21.59
N THR A 241 -11.55 21.81 -21.33
CA THR A 241 -10.61 20.89 -20.68
C THR A 241 -9.26 20.91 -21.42
N PRO A 242 -8.16 21.20 -20.70
CA PRO A 242 -6.82 21.18 -21.29
C PRO A 242 -6.50 19.82 -21.91
N ALA A 243 -5.69 19.81 -22.96
CA ALA A 243 -5.22 18.57 -23.55
C ALA A 243 -4.23 17.89 -22.58
N ILE A 244 -4.61 16.73 -22.03
CA ILE A 244 -3.74 15.92 -21.18
C ILE A 244 -3.07 14.88 -22.09
N PRO A 245 -1.72 14.75 -22.06
CA PRO A 245 -1.00 13.74 -22.83
C PRO A 245 -1.50 12.32 -22.56
N ASP A 246 -1.37 11.41 -23.53
CA ASP A 246 -1.63 9.97 -23.37
C ASP A 246 -0.55 9.29 -22.49
N ASP A 247 -0.81 8.07 -22.05
CA ASP A 247 0.13 7.29 -21.24
C ASP A 247 1.40 6.97 -22.02
N VAL A 248 2.55 7.03 -21.32
CA VAL A 248 3.86 6.70 -21.88
C VAL A 248 4.03 5.19 -21.91
N PHE A 249 4.41 4.65 -23.08
CA PHE A 249 4.68 3.23 -23.28
C PHE A 249 6.16 3.00 -23.60
N ILE A 250 6.83 2.27 -22.71
CA ILE A 250 8.22 1.83 -22.89
C ILE A 250 8.22 0.31 -23.14
N PRO A 251 8.91 -0.18 -24.19
CA PRO A 251 9.07 -1.61 -24.44
C PRO A 251 9.67 -2.38 -23.26
N ASP A 252 9.16 -3.59 -22.99
CA ASP A 252 9.56 -4.40 -21.83
C ASP A 252 11.05 -4.75 -21.79
N ASN A 253 11.72 -4.86 -22.94
CA ASN A 253 13.17 -5.11 -22.98
C ASN A 253 13.93 -3.98 -22.28
N LEU A 254 13.59 -2.72 -22.57
CA LEU A 254 14.23 -1.56 -21.94
C LEU A 254 13.86 -1.44 -20.47
N LEU A 255 12.61 -1.75 -20.11
CA LEU A 255 12.14 -1.70 -18.72
C LEU A 255 12.85 -2.70 -17.80
N ASN A 256 13.34 -3.81 -18.35
CA ASN A 256 14.03 -4.84 -17.59
C ASN A 256 15.54 -4.63 -17.55
N GLU A 257 16.09 -3.91 -18.52
CA GLU A 257 17.53 -3.67 -18.63
C GLU A 257 17.96 -2.35 -17.94
N VAL A 258 17.07 -1.34 -17.85
CA VAL A 258 17.37 -0.05 -17.20
C VAL A 258 16.73 0.04 -15.82
N GLU A 259 17.56 -0.03 -14.78
CA GLU A 259 17.12 0.13 -13.40
C GLU A 259 16.47 1.50 -13.15
N GLY A 260 15.25 1.48 -12.64
CA GLY A 260 14.45 2.67 -12.33
C GLY A 260 13.56 3.16 -13.49
N LEU A 261 13.79 2.75 -14.74
CA LEU A 261 13.00 3.24 -15.88
C LEU A 261 11.51 2.85 -15.78
N ARG A 262 11.24 1.63 -15.27
CA ARG A 262 9.89 1.15 -14.99
C ARG A 262 9.18 1.96 -13.93
N GLU A 263 9.88 2.32 -12.86
CA GLU A 263 9.31 3.10 -11.77
C GLU A 263 8.91 4.50 -12.28
N VAL A 264 9.79 5.16 -13.05
CA VAL A 264 9.46 6.46 -13.67
C VAL A 264 8.22 6.38 -14.55
N GLN A 265 8.14 5.36 -15.41
CA GLN A 265 6.99 5.19 -16.30
C GLN A 265 5.68 5.03 -15.49
N ILE A 266 5.72 4.23 -14.42
CA ILE A 266 4.58 4.03 -13.52
C ILE A 266 4.16 5.37 -12.91
N GLN A 267 5.10 6.12 -12.32
CA GLN A 267 4.81 7.39 -11.66
C GLN A 267 4.22 8.44 -12.62
N VAL A 268 4.77 8.55 -13.84
CA VAL A 268 4.22 9.44 -14.89
C VAL A 268 2.80 9.04 -15.26
N ASN A 269 2.55 7.76 -15.51
CA ASN A 269 1.22 7.28 -15.92
C ASN A 269 0.19 7.38 -14.78
N VAL A 270 0.61 7.18 -13.53
CA VAL A 270 -0.23 7.43 -12.34
C VAL A 270 -0.65 8.90 -12.28
N ALA A 271 0.29 9.83 -12.42
CA ALA A 271 -0.01 11.27 -12.43
C ALA A 271 -0.98 11.64 -13.57
N LEU A 272 -0.74 11.15 -14.80
CA LEU A 272 -1.63 11.41 -15.94
C LEU A 272 -3.03 10.82 -15.73
N SER A 273 -3.13 9.62 -15.17
CA SER A 273 -4.41 8.97 -14.88
C SER A 273 -5.23 9.74 -13.83
N LEU A 274 -4.58 10.13 -12.72
CA LEU A 274 -5.21 10.90 -11.64
C LEU A 274 -5.68 12.27 -12.15
N LEU A 275 -4.89 12.92 -13.00
CA LEU A 275 -5.26 14.19 -13.62
C LEU A 275 -6.52 14.04 -14.49
N ARG A 276 -6.56 13.05 -15.38
CA ARG A 276 -7.75 12.78 -16.22
C ARG A 276 -8.97 12.41 -15.38
N GLN A 277 -8.78 11.69 -14.27
CA GLN A 277 -9.87 11.38 -13.34
C GLN A 277 -10.40 12.64 -12.65
N SER A 278 -9.51 13.52 -12.18
CA SER A 278 -9.88 14.79 -11.54
C SER A 278 -10.69 15.69 -12.49
N TRP A 279 -10.27 15.81 -13.75
CA TRP A 279 -11.00 16.56 -14.77
C TRP A 279 -12.38 15.96 -15.08
N ARG A 280 -12.51 14.64 -15.17
CA ARG A 280 -13.83 14.00 -15.35
C ARG A 280 -14.76 14.27 -14.17
N LEU A 281 -14.27 14.14 -12.94
CA LEU A 281 -15.07 14.43 -11.74
C LEU A 281 -15.49 15.90 -11.67
N PHE A 282 -14.62 16.80 -12.13
CA PHE A 282 -14.93 18.22 -12.22
C PHE A 282 -16.01 18.51 -13.27
N GLU A 283 -15.88 17.95 -14.48
CA GLU A 283 -16.90 18.07 -15.54
C GLU A 283 -18.27 17.53 -15.09
N GLU A 284 -18.28 16.38 -14.42
CA GLU A 284 -19.51 15.81 -13.85
C GLU A 284 -20.13 16.73 -12.80
N SER A 285 -19.30 17.38 -11.96
CA SER A 285 -19.76 18.36 -10.96
C SER A 285 -20.32 19.63 -11.61
N CYS A 286 -19.70 20.09 -12.70
CA CYS A 286 -20.22 21.20 -13.51
C CYS A 286 -21.59 20.88 -14.11
N GLN A 287 -21.79 19.66 -14.62
CA GLN A 287 -23.08 19.22 -15.18
C GLN A 287 -24.16 19.06 -14.11
N ALA A 288 -23.78 18.57 -12.92
CA ALA A 288 -24.69 18.41 -11.80
C ALA A 288 -25.07 19.75 -11.13
N GLY A 289 -24.28 20.81 -11.33
CA GLY A 289 -24.43 22.07 -10.60
C GLY A 289 -24.11 21.97 -9.10
N ALA A 290 -23.52 20.85 -8.68
CA ALA A 290 -23.14 20.51 -7.31
C ALA A 290 -21.99 19.48 -7.35
N PRO A 291 -21.14 19.40 -6.32
CA PRO A 291 -20.07 18.40 -6.26
C PRO A 291 -20.65 16.98 -6.18
N VAL A 292 -20.13 16.06 -7.01
CA VAL A 292 -20.65 14.67 -7.15
C VAL A 292 -20.28 13.75 -5.96
N GLN A 293 -19.33 14.17 -5.12
CA GLN A 293 -18.83 13.50 -3.91
C GLN A 293 -18.53 14.57 -2.86
N PRO A 294 -18.43 14.27 -1.54
CA PRO A 294 -17.92 15.25 -0.58
C PRO A 294 -16.51 15.71 -1.03
N PRO A 295 -16.38 16.95 -1.53
CA PRO A 295 -15.24 17.35 -2.35
C PRO A 295 -13.94 17.43 -1.55
N GLU A 296 -14.04 17.71 -0.25
CA GLU A 296 -12.90 18.06 0.59
C GLU A 296 -11.90 16.90 0.75
N PHE A 297 -12.37 15.67 0.98
CA PHE A 297 -11.43 14.57 1.23
C PHE A 297 -10.86 13.97 -0.06
N VAL A 298 -11.60 13.99 -1.17
CA VAL A 298 -11.15 13.30 -2.38
C VAL A 298 -10.20 14.18 -3.20
N ILE A 299 -10.48 15.47 -3.32
CA ILE A 299 -9.74 16.35 -4.22
C ILE A 299 -8.35 16.65 -3.68
N ASP A 300 -8.25 17.07 -2.41
CA ASP A 300 -6.96 17.43 -1.80
C ASP A 300 -6.01 16.22 -1.81
N ASN A 301 -6.52 15.01 -1.51
CA ASN A 301 -5.73 13.78 -1.58
C ASN A 301 -5.33 13.40 -3.01
N VAL A 302 -6.21 13.55 -4.00
CA VAL A 302 -5.89 13.26 -5.41
C VAL A 302 -4.83 14.23 -5.94
N ILE A 303 -4.96 15.52 -5.65
CA ILE A 303 -3.99 16.55 -6.07
C ILE A 303 -2.63 16.30 -5.40
N ALA A 304 -2.61 16.06 -4.09
CA ALA A 304 -1.38 15.76 -3.37
C ALA A 304 -0.70 14.48 -3.91
N THR A 305 -1.47 13.42 -4.15
CA THR A 305 -0.95 12.15 -4.71
C THR A 305 -0.36 12.36 -6.10
N MET A 306 -1.05 13.14 -6.95
CA MET A 306 -0.57 13.48 -8.28
C MET A 306 0.72 14.32 -8.23
N GLN A 307 0.81 15.32 -7.35
CA GLN A 307 2.01 16.13 -7.16
C GLN A 307 3.19 15.29 -6.67
N ASN A 308 2.97 14.40 -5.71
CA ASN A 308 3.99 13.46 -5.23
C ASN A 308 4.51 12.54 -6.35
N ALA A 309 3.62 12.02 -7.18
CA ALA A 309 4.01 11.19 -8.33
C ALA A 309 4.84 11.99 -9.36
N ILE A 310 4.46 13.25 -9.62
CA ILE A 310 5.21 14.15 -10.50
C ILE A 310 6.62 14.44 -9.96
N ASP A 311 6.75 14.75 -8.67
CA ASP A 311 8.03 15.10 -8.07
C ASP A 311 8.96 13.88 -7.92
N SER A 312 8.39 12.71 -7.62
CA SER A 312 9.09 11.43 -7.68
C SER A 312 9.63 11.15 -9.08
N ALA A 313 8.76 11.27 -10.11
CA ALA A 313 9.16 11.06 -11.50
C ALA A 313 10.26 12.04 -11.94
N ARG A 314 10.16 13.33 -11.61
CA ARG A 314 11.20 14.34 -11.93
C ARG A 314 12.55 14.01 -11.29
N THR A 315 12.55 13.51 -10.06
CA THR A 315 13.78 13.15 -9.35
C THR A 315 14.45 11.95 -10.01
N GLN A 316 13.67 10.91 -10.30
CA GLN A 316 14.19 9.71 -10.96
C GLN A 316 14.61 9.97 -12.42
N ILE A 317 13.92 10.84 -13.16
CA ILE A 317 14.34 11.27 -14.52
C ILE A 317 15.70 11.96 -14.48
N ARG A 318 15.93 12.86 -13.52
CA ARG A 318 17.24 13.53 -13.36
C ARG A 318 18.35 12.54 -13.05
N ASP A 319 18.07 11.55 -12.20
CA ASP A 319 19.02 10.49 -11.88
C ASP A 319 19.33 9.60 -13.10
N LEU A 320 18.31 9.21 -13.88
CA LEU A 320 18.50 8.49 -15.14
C LEU A 320 19.34 9.30 -16.14
N GLN A 321 19.06 10.61 -16.27
CA GLN A 321 19.83 11.49 -17.15
C GLN A 321 21.28 11.61 -16.72
N ALA A 322 21.57 11.65 -15.41
CA ALA A 322 22.92 11.69 -14.88
C ALA A 322 23.70 10.39 -15.13
N ARG A 323 23.02 9.24 -15.10
CA ARG A 323 23.64 7.92 -15.38
C ARG A 323 23.95 7.69 -16.86
N VAL A 324 23.28 8.41 -17.75
CA VAL A 324 23.40 8.24 -19.22
C VAL A 324 24.44 9.20 -19.84
N GLN A 325 24.89 10.21 -19.09
CA GLN A 325 25.96 11.15 -19.50
C GLN A 325 27.35 10.60 -19.18
#